data_AF-A0A1W2A836-F1
#
_entry.id   AF-A0A1W2A836-F1
#
_cell.length_a   1.000
_cell.length_b   1.000
_cell.length_c   1.000
_cell.angle_alpha   90.00
_cell.angle_beta   90.00
_cell.angle_gamma   90.00
#
_symmetry.space_group_name_H-M   'P 1'
#
loop_
_entity.id
_entity.type
_entity.pdbx_description
1 polymer ?
#
loop_
_entity_poly.entity_id
_entity_poly.type
_entity_poly.pdbx_seq_one_letter_code
_entity_poly.pdbx_strand_id
1 'polypeptide(L)'
;MTNFKRLIIGTALLVTVVSYGSGSDPSGVLISETYTVRTGDTLWTISEQYIQKNTYGPRDIREFYHGIIEINQDVLASREPGEIHPGDKLTVNYWAKE
;
A
#
# COMPACT_ATOMS: atom_id res chain seq x y z
N MET A 1 9.98 18.19 23.42
CA MET A 1 8.72 17.42 23.38
C MET A 1 7.90 17.94 22.21
N THR A 2 8.06 17.34 21.03
CA THR A 2 7.35 17.79 19.83
C THR A 2 6.07 16.99 19.70
N ASN A 3 4.94 17.66 19.90
CA ASN A 3 3.61 17.07 19.98
C ASN A 3 3.14 16.58 18.60
N PHE A 4 3.18 15.26 18.39
CA PHE A 4 2.67 14.61 17.19
C PHE A 4 1.14 14.55 17.25
N LYS A 5 0.46 15.54 16.65
CA LYS A 5 -1.00 15.51 16.51
C LYS A 5 -1.37 14.39 15.54
N ARG A 6 -1.88 13.28 16.08
CA ARG A 6 -2.44 12.15 15.32
C ARG A 6 -3.71 12.61 14.62
N LEU A 7 -3.61 12.95 13.34
CA LEU A 7 -4.75 13.19 12.47
C LEU A 7 -5.26 11.84 11.96
N ILE A 8 -6.17 11.21 12.70
CA ILE A 8 -6.91 10.04 12.23
C ILE A 8 -8.03 10.56 11.33
N ILE A 9 -7.73 10.75 10.04
CA ILE A 9 -8.77 10.94 9.02
C ILE A 9 -9.18 9.55 8.54
N GLY A 10 -10.50 9.31 8.49
CA GLY A 10 -11.10 8.03 8.15
C GLY A 10 -10.69 7.56 6.77
N THR A 11 -10.23 6.32 6.70
CA THR A 11 -9.88 5.63 5.45
C THR A 11 -11.09 4.82 5.03
N ALA A 12 -11.68 5.11 3.86
CA ALA A 12 -12.61 4.19 3.24
C ALA A 12 -11.77 3.08 2.58
N LEU A 13 -11.91 1.86 3.07
CA LEU A 13 -11.07 0.72 2.69
C LEU A 13 -11.91 -0.38 2.05
N LEU A 14 -11.65 -0.66 0.79
CA LEU A 14 -12.08 -1.89 0.13
C LEU A 14 -10.86 -2.81 0.07
N VAL A 15 -11.01 -4.01 0.62
CA VAL A 15 -9.94 -5.01 0.75
C VAL A 15 -10.36 -6.25 -0.03
N THR A 16 -9.51 -6.68 -0.96
CA THR A 16 -9.60 -7.97 -1.64
C THR A 16 -8.46 -8.86 -1.17
N VAL A 17 -8.77 -10.12 -0.85
CA VAL A 17 -7.84 -11.07 -0.20
C VAL A 17 -7.68 -12.30 -1.08
N VAL A 18 -6.44 -12.67 -1.39
CA VAL A 18 -6.09 -13.89 -2.14
C VAL A 18 -5.06 -14.69 -1.34
N SER A 19 -5.40 -15.91 -0.92
CA SER A 19 -4.51 -16.80 -0.17
C SER A 19 -3.67 -17.66 -1.10
N TYR A 20 -2.37 -17.83 -0.80
CA TYR A 20 -1.49 -18.77 -1.51
C TYR A 20 -0.68 -19.61 -0.50
N GLY A 21 -0.80 -20.93 -0.55
CA GLY A 21 -0.10 -21.82 0.38
C GLY A 21 0.09 -23.23 -0.17
N SER A 22 1.33 -23.72 -0.14
CA SER A 22 1.69 -25.11 -0.40
C SER A 22 2.38 -25.69 0.84
N GLY A 23 1.62 -26.46 1.64
CA GLY A 23 2.05 -27.59 2.48
C GLY A 23 3.12 -27.46 3.57
N SER A 24 4.07 -26.53 3.52
CA SER A 24 5.26 -26.55 4.39
C SER A 24 5.81 -25.18 4.82
N ASP A 25 5.39 -24.08 4.20
CA ASP A 25 5.71 -22.72 4.64
C ASP A 25 4.50 -22.08 5.34
N PRO A 26 4.69 -21.13 6.28
CA PRO A 26 3.58 -20.33 6.79
C PRO A 26 2.84 -19.75 5.59
N SER A 27 1.55 -20.03 5.46
CA SER A 27 0.74 -19.57 4.33
C SER A 27 0.76 -18.05 4.25
N GLY A 28 1.09 -17.54 3.06
CA GLY A 28 1.08 -16.13 2.75
C GLY A 28 -0.23 -15.74 2.12
N VAL A 29 -0.85 -14.69 2.63
CA VAL A 29 -2.06 -14.10 2.05
C VAL A 29 -1.68 -12.79 1.38
N LEU A 30 -1.86 -12.72 0.06
CA LEU A 30 -1.75 -11.48 -0.69
C LEU A 30 -3.02 -10.66 -0.43
N ILE A 31 -2.82 -9.48 0.13
CA ILE A 31 -3.88 -8.52 0.36
C ILE A 31 -3.70 -7.39 -0.65
N SER A 32 -4.79 -7.08 -1.36
CA SER A 32 -4.91 -5.95 -2.28
C SER A 32 -5.92 -4.97 -1.68
N GLU A 33 -5.45 -3.77 -1.34
CA GLU A 33 -6.20 -2.78 -0.59
C GLU A 33 -6.30 -1.47 -1.38
N THR A 34 -7.49 -0.87 -1.48
CA THR A 34 -7.66 0.45 -2.10
C THR A 34 -7.39 1.57 -1.08
N TYR A 35 -6.38 2.39 -1.35
CA TYR A 35 -6.07 3.62 -0.65
C TYR A 35 -6.61 4.84 -1.40
N THR A 36 -7.27 5.77 -0.70
CA THR A 36 -7.62 7.08 -1.28
C THR A 36 -6.59 8.12 -0.85
N VAL A 37 -5.88 8.70 -1.81
CA VAL A 37 -4.82 9.69 -1.60
C VAL A 37 -5.37 10.94 -0.92
N ARG A 38 -4.63 11.48 0.05
CA ARG A 38 -4.97 12.67 0.82
C ARG A 38 -3.99 13.80 0.55
N THR A 39 -4.41 15.02 0.87
CA THR A 39 -3.53 16.19 0.82
C THR A 39 -2.32 15.98 1.73
N GLY A 40 -1.12 16.09 1.13
CA GLY A 40 0.16 15.91 1.81
C GLY A 40 0.71 14.49 1.73
N ASP A 41 -0.03 13.53 1.18
CA ASP A 41 0.51 12.21 0.91
C ASP A 41 1.54 12.28 -0.23
N THR A 42 2.56 11.44 -0.11
CA THR A 42 3.46 11.05 -1.19
C THR A 42 3.42 9.53 -1.37
N LEU A 43 3.81 9.02 -2.54
CA LEU A 43 3.94 7.57 -2.70
C LEU A 43 4.89 6.94 -1.68
N TRP A 44 5.92 7.67 -1.26
CA TRP A 44 6.85 7.22 -0.22
C TRP A 44 6.15 7.04 1.13
N THR A 45 5.41 8.06 1.60
CA THR A 45 4.67 7.97 2.87
C THR A 45 3.59 6.89 2.86
N ILE A 46 2.94 6.67 1.71
CA ILE A 46 2.00 5.56 1.54
C ILE A 46 2.76 4.22 1.62
N SER A 47 3.92 4.11 0.98
CA SER A 47 4.77 2.92 1.06
C SER A 47 5.21 2.61 2.50
N GLU A 48 5.60 3.63 3.28
CA GLU A 48 5.92 3.52 4.71
C GLU A 48 4.73 3.04 5.56
N GLN A 49 3.51 3.40 5.19
CA GLN A 49 2.30 2.93 5.86
C GLN A 49 2.05 1.44 5.56
N TYR A 50 2.19 1.02 4.30
CA TYR A 50 1.81 -0.34 3.88
C TYR A 50 2.88 -1.39 4.13
N ILE A 51 4.17 -1.02 4.15
CA ILE A 51 5.23 -1.94 4.55
C ILE A 51 5.04 -2.46 5.98
N GLN A 52 4.44 -1.65 6.88
CA GLN A 52 4.12 -2.07 8.24
C GLN A 52 3.04 -3.16 8.30
N LYS A 53 2.23 -3.31 7.24
CA LYS A 53 1.20 -4.35 7.13
C LYS A 53 1.75 -5.67 6.56
N ASN A 54 2.98 -5.67 6.04
CA ASN A 54 3.59 -6.82 5.40
C ASN A 54 4.25 -7.75 6.42
N THR A 55 3.53 -8.78 6.86
CA THR A 55 3.95 -9.66 7.95
C THR A 55 4.54 -10.99 7.48
N TYR A 56 4.37 -11.36 6.19
CA TYR A 56 4.89 -12.62 5.63
C TYR A 56 6.42 -12.73 5.70
N GLY A 57 7.13 -11.70 5.28
CA GLY A 57 8.59 -11.66 5.25
C GLY A 57 9.13 -10.24 5.09
N PRO A 58 10.46 -10.04 5.13
CA PRO A 58 11.05 -8.75 4.84
C PRO A 58 10.79 -8.36 3.39
N ARG A 59 10.54 -7.08 3.16
CA ARG A 59 10.33 -6.51 1.82
C ARG A 59 10.93 -5.10 1.78
N ASP A 60 11.60 -4.74 0.70
CA ASP A 60 12.18 -3.41 0.55
C ASP A 60 11.08 -2.37 0.28
N ILE A 61 11.19 -1.19 0.89
CA ILE A 61 10.22 -0.10 0.71
C ILE A 61 10.09 0.34 -0.75
N ARG A 62 11.15 0.22 -1.56
CA ARG A 62 11.12 0.54 -2.99
C ARG A 62 10.24 -0.42 -3.78
N GLU A 63 10.06 -1.65 -3.31
CA GLU A 63 9.12 -2.57 -3.94
C GLU A 63 7.66 -2.16 -3.70
N PHE A 64 7.36 -1.47 -2.59
CA PHE A 64 6.06 -0.84 -2.41
C PHE A 64 5.90 0.36 -3.34
N TYR A 65 6.91 1.24 -3.39
CA TYR A 65 6.88 2.42 -4.24
C TYR A 65 6.65 2.05 -5.73
N HIS A 66 7.47 1.14 -6.27
CA HIS A 66 7.35 0.69 -7.66
C HIS A 66 6.11 -0.17 -7.87
N GLY A 67 5.77 -1.06 -6.92
CA GLY A 67 4.57 -1.88 -7.02
C GLY A 67 3.28 -1.06 -7.11
N ILE A 68 3.18 0.05 -6.35
CA ILE A 68 2.04 0.96 -6.45
C ILE A 68 1.97 1.61 -7.84
N ILE A 69 3.12 2.00 -8.42
CA ILE A 69 3.16 2.57 -9.78
C ILE A 69 2.72 1.54 -10.83
N GLU A 70 3.27 0.33 -10.76
CA GLU A 70 3.00 -0.74 -11.73
C GLU A 70 1.55 -1.21 -11.71
N ILE A 71 0.94 -1.32 -10.52
CA ILE A 71 -0.44 -1.78 -10.37
C ILE A 71 -1.45 -0.73 -10.83
N ASN A 72 -1.17 0.57 -10.61
CA ASN A 72 -2.14 1.66 -10.84
C ASN A 72 -1.87 2.43 -12.13
N GLN A 73 -1.49 1.74 -13.21
CA GLN A 73 -1.25 2.38 -14.51
C GLN A 73 -2.50 3.04 -15.09
N ASP A 74 -3.69 2.54 -14.75
CA ASP A 74 -4.97 3.17 -15.09
C ASP A 74 -5.12 4.59 -14.51
N VAL A 75 -4.49 4.86 -13.37
CA VAL A 75 -4.47 6.18 -12.72
C VAL A 75 -3.21 6.97 -13.08
N LEU A 76 -2.06 6.31 -13.22
CA LEU A 76 -0.73 6.94 -13.21
C LEU A 76 0.00 6.94 -14.56
N ALA A 77 -0.43 6.19 -15.58
CA ALA A 77 0.35 6.00 -16.81
C ALA A 77 0.64 7.31 -17.59
N SER A 78 -0.21 8.33 -17.45
CA SER A 78 -0.03 9.62 -18.12
C SER A 78 0.63 10.69 -17.25
N ARG A 79 1.26 10.30 -16.14
CA ARG A 79 1.81 11.21 -15.12
C ARG A 79 3.29 10.92 -14.89
N GLU A 80 3.99 11.87 -14.27
CA GLU A 80 5.37 11.62 -13.85
C GLU A 80 5.42 10.50 -12.78
N PRO A 81 6.47 9.67 -12.74
CA PRO A 81 6.57 8.60 -11.75
C PRO A 81 6.51 9.14 -10.32
N GLY A 82 5.47 8.74 -9.58
CA GLY A 82 5.25 9.22 -8.20
C GLY A 82 4.26 10.37 -8.07
N GLU A 83 3.80 10.94 -9.17
CA GLU A 83 2.82 12.01 -9.19
C GLU A 83 1.42 11.49 -8.80
N ILE A 84 0.98 11.85 -7.60
CA ILE A 84 -0.32 11.51 -7.04
C ILE A 84 -1.07 12.78 -6.60
N HIS A 85 -2.39 12.71 -6.67
CA HIS A 85 -3.29 13.81 -6.35
C HIS A 85 -4.30 13.38 -5.30
N PRO A 86 -4.70 14.28 -4.37
CA PRO A 86 -5.77 13.99 -3.43
C PRO A 86 -7.04 13.49 -4.14
N GLY A 87 -7.59 12.38 -3.66
CA GLY A 87 -8.76 11.71 -4.26
C GLY A 87 -8.42 10.58 -5.23
N ASP A 88 -7.18 10.44 -5.68
CA ASP A 88 -6.75 9.25 -6.43
C ASP A 88 -7.02 7.98 -5.62
N LYS A 89 -7.45 6.92 -6.30
CA LYS A 89 -7.64 5.60 -5.71
C LYS A 89 -6.51 4.70 -6.16
N LEU A 90 -5.66 4.30 -5.23
CA LEU A 90 -4.49 3.46 -5.50
C LEU A 90 -4.70 2.08 -4.87
N THR A 91 -4.54 1.03 -5.65
CA THR A 91 -4.41 -0.34 -5.18
C THR A 91 -3.01 -0.56 -4.64
N VAL A 92 -2.91 -1.03 -3.40
CA VAL A 92 -1.64 -1.34 -2.73
C VAL A 92 -1.64 -2.81 -2.31
N ASN A 93 -0.58 -3.53 -2.68
CA ASN A 93 -0.42 -4.94 -2.38
C ASN A 93 0.58 -5.16 -1.24
N TYR A 94 0.24 -6.07 -0.32
CA TYR A 94 1.14 -6.55 0.73
C TYR A 94 0.83 -8.00 1.11
N TRP A 95 1.83 -8.69 1.67
CA TRP A 95 1.68 -10.08 2.11
C TRP A 95 1.53 -10.16 3.62
N ALA A 96 0.42 -10.74 4.08
CA ALA A 96 0.21 -11.08 5.47
C ALA A 96 0.48 -12.58 5.72
N LYS A 97 0.96 -12.92 6.91
CA LYS A 97 0.84 -14.29 7.42
C LYS A 97 -0.63 -14.57 7.69
N GLU A 98 -1.09 -15.78 7.34
CA GLU A 98 -2.41 -16.29 7.73
C GLU A 98 -2.59 -16.29 9.26
#